data_AF-A0AAV3UMP6-F1
#
_entry.id   AF-A0AAV3UMP6-F1
#
_cell.length_a   1.000
_cell.length_b   1.000
_cell.length_c   1.000
_cell.angle_alpha   90.00
_cell.angle_beta   90.00
_cell.angle_gamma   90.00
#
_symmetry.space_group_name_H-M   'P 1'
#
loop_
_entity.id
_entity.type
_entity.pdbx_description
1 polymer ?
#
loop_
_entity_poly.entity_id
_entity_poly.type
_entity_poly.pdbx_seq_one_letter_code
_entity_poly.pdbx_strand_id
1 'polypeptide(L)' 'MNMSRQSAATDVAFNGIVGTIPLFVGSISASVLVAMFSPWLAAIPALLVWGVVAFYGFQQFAYGFHTIVEDATKR' A
#
# COMPACT_ATOMS: atom_id res chain seq x y z
N MET A 1 -8.98 26.04 14.51
CA MET A 1 -7.70 25.32 14.27
C MET A 1 -7.74 23.82 14.59
N ASN A 2 -8.84 23.22 15.07
CA ASN A 2 -8.93 21.76 15.30
C ASN A 2 -9.39 20.94 14.07
N MET A 3 -10.06 21.56 13.10
CA MET A 3 -10.65 20.84 11.95
C MET A 3 -9.62 20.40 10.88
N SER A 4 -8.52 21.14 10.67
CA SER A 4 -7.52 20.77 9.64
C SER A 4 -6.73 19.52 10.00
N ARG A 5 -6.31 19.41 11.28
CA ARG A 5 -5.56 18.25 11.79
C ARG A 5 -6.38 16.96 11.76
N GLN A 6 -7.68 17.04 12.02
CA GLN A 6 -8.57 15.88 11.96
C GLN A 6 -8.80 15.42 10.51
N SER A 7 -8.83 16.36 9.55
CA SER A 7 -8.86 16.05 8.12
C SER A 7 -7.58 15.35 7.67
N ALA A 8 -6.40 15.89 7.99
CA ALA A 8 -5.12 15.31 7.61
C ALA A 8 -4.90 13.90 8.22
N ALA A 9 -5.28 13.69 9.49
CA ALA A 9 -5.22 12.37 10.11
C ALA A 9 -6.17 11.36 9.44
N THR A 10 -7.33 11.82 8.99
CA THR A 10 -8.31 10.97 8.27
C THR A 10 -7.80 10.59 6.89
N ASP A 11 -7.18 11.53 6.16
CA ASP A 11 -6.60 11.27 4.84
C ASP A 11 -5.46 10.25 4.89
N VAL A 12 -4.67 10.24 5.97
CA VAL A 12 -3.60 9.23 6.15
C VAL A 12 -4.12 7.90 6.60
N ALA A 13 -5.13 7.86 7.47
CA ALA A 13 -5.80 6.61 7.78
C ALA A 13 -6.39 6.00 6.50
N PHE A 14 -7.01 6.82 5.64
CA PHE A 14 -7.56 6.38 4.37
C PHE A 14 -6.47 5.90 3.41
N ASN A 15 -5.40 6.67 3.21
CA ASN A 15 -4.27 6.28 2.35
C ASN A 15 -3.51 5.05 2.87
N GLY A 16 -3.41 4.88 4.19
CA GLY A 16 -2.85 3.69 4.82
C GLY A 16 -3.72 2.45 4.59
N ILE A 17 -5.05 2.58 4.70
CA ILE A 17 -6.00 1.51 4.36
C ILE A 17 -5.91 1.18 2.86
N VAL A 18 -5.92 2.20 2.00
CA VAL A 18 -5.79 2.08 0.55
C VAL A 18 -4.43 1.49 0.14
N GLY A 19 -3.36 1.68 0.91
CA GLY A 19 -2.07 1.03 0.68
C GLY A 19 -2.02 -0.42 1.16
N THR A 20 -2.74 -0.74 2.23
CA THR A 20 -2.78 -2.09 2.82
C THR A 20 -3.62 -3.07 1.99
N ILE A 21 -4.71 -2.60 1.37
CA ILE A 21 -5.58 -3.42 0.52
C ILE A 21 -4.81 -4.05 -0.66
N PRO A 22 -4.06 -3.28 -1.49
CA PRO A 22 -3.17 -3.82 -2.50
C PRO A 22 -2.24 -4.86 -1.89
N LEU A 23 -1.46 -4.54 -0.86
CA LEU A 23 -0.51 -5.47 -0.25
C LEU A 23 -1.14 -6.83 0.11
N PHE A 24 -2.36 -6.81 0.64
CA PHE A 24 -3.11 -8.02 0.95
C PHE A 24 -3.51 -8.79 -0.31
N VAL A 25 -4.06 -8.10 -1.33
CA VAL A 25 -4.43 -8.69 -2.63
C VAL A 25 -3.21 -9.30 -3.34
N GLY A 26 -2.06 -8.61 -3.35
CA GLY A 26 -0.82 -9.08 -3.94
C GLY A 26 -0.29 -10.33 -3.26
N SER A 27 -0.36 -10.36 -1.92
CA SER A 27 0.06 -11.53 -1.12
C SER A 27 -0.83 -12.75 -1.35
N ILE A 28 -2.16 -12.56 -1.44
CA ILE A 28 -3.09 -13.64 -1.81
C ILE A 28 -2.82 -14.12 -3.23
N SER A 29 -2.68 -13.20 -4.18
CA SER A 29 -2.47 -13.54 -5.59
C SER A 29 -1.17 -14.31 -5.81
N ALA A 30 -0.08 -13.91 -5.13
CA ALA A 30 1.18 -14.63 -5.12
C ALA A 30 1.04 -16.03 -4.50
N SER A 31 0.28 -16.16 -3.41
CA SER A 31 0.02 -17.46 -2.76
C SER A 31 -0.76 -18.41 -3.66
N VAL A 32 -1.77 -17.89 -4.38
CA VAL A 32 -2.55 -18.67 -5.36
C VAL A 32 -1.66 -19.13 -6.52
N LEU A 33 -0.78 -18.27 -7.04
CA LEU A 33 0.17 -18.65 -8.09
C LEU A 33 1.10 -19.79 -7.63
N VAL A 34 1.62 -19.70 -6.41
CA VAL A 34 2.46 -20.77 -5.83
C VAL A 34 1.68 -22.06 -5.60
N ALA A 35 0.38 -21.99 -5.30
CA ALA A 35 -0.46 -23.19 -5.14
C ALA A 35 -0.83 -23.84 -6.48
N MET A 36 -0.96 -23.06 -7.56
CA MET A 36 -1.37 -23.55 -8.88
C MET A 36 -0.23 -24.10 -9.73
N PHE A 37 0.99 -23.61 -9.52
CA PHE A 37 2.17 -23.99 -10.31
C PHE A 37 3.22 -24.67 -9.44
N SER A 38 4.18 -25.36 -10.07
CA SER A 38 5.36 -25.81 -9.32
C SER A 38 6.04 -24.57 -8.68
N PRO A 39 6.59 -24.67 -7.46
CA PRO A 39 7.19 -23.52 -6.77
C PRO A 39 8.24 -22.79 -7.61
N TRP A 40 8.99 -23.54 -8.43
CA TRP A 40 10.01 -23.00 -9.33
C TRP A 40 9.46 -22.22 -10.52
N LEU A 41 8.29 -22.61 -11.03
CA LEU A 41 7.61 -21.91 -12.12
C LEU A 41 6.77 -20.73 -11.60
N ALA A 42 6.29 -20.82 -10.37
CA ALA A 42 5.48 -19.79 -9.72
C ALA A 42 6.31 -18.62 -9.19
N ALA A 43 7.59 -18.85 -8.84
CA ALA A 43 8.42 -17.88 -8.13
C ALA A 43 8.50 -16.52 -8.85
N ILE A 44 8.81 -16.52 -10.15
CA ILE A 44 8.96 -15.27 -10.92
C ILE A 44 7.62 -14.54 -11.06
N PRO A 45 6.53 -15.18 -11.54
CA PRO A 45 5.22 -14.52 -11.60
C PRO A 45 4.71 -14.03 -10.24
N ALA A 46 4.88 -14.82 -9.18
CA ALA A 46 4.45 -14.44 -7.83
C ALA A 46 5.23 -13.24 -7.30
N LEU A 47 6.55 -13.18 -7.52
CA LEU A 47 7.38 -12.02 -7.16
C LEU A 47 7.01 -10.77 -7.96
N LEU A 48 6.70 -10.90 -9.25
CA LEU A 48 6.25 -9.78 -10.07
C LEU A 48 4.90 -9.23 -9.59
N VAL A 49 3.93 -10.11 -9.35
CA VAL A 49 2.62 -9.71 -8.83
C VAL A 49 2.76 -9.05 -7.46
N TRP A 50 3.50 -9.65 -6.55
CA TRP A 50 3.70 -9.09 -5.22
C TRP A 50 4.45 -7.75 -5.29
N GLY A 51 5.52 -7.66 -6.08
CA GLY A 51 6.34 -6.46 -6.21
C GLY A 51 5.59 -5.27 -6.79
N VAL A 52 4.81 -5.47 -7.86
CA VAL A 52 3.98 -4.40 -8.46
C VAL A 52 2.96 -3.90 -7.45
N VAL A 53 2.30 -4.82 -6.77
CA VAL A 53 1.26 -4.48 -5.80
C VAL A 53 1.83 -3.81 -4.55
N ALA A 54 3.01 -4.25 -4.09
CA ALA A 54 3.73 -3.62 -3.00
C ALA A 54 4.17 -2.20 -3.38
N PHE A 55 4.66 -1.98 -4.60
CA PHE A 55 5.01 -0.64 -5.10
C PHE A 55 3.84 0.33 -4.99
N TYR A 56 2.65 -0.05 -5.49
CA TYR A 56 1.46 0.79 -5.37
C TYR A 56 1.02 1.00 -3.92
N GLY A 57 1.08 -0.05 -3.08
CA GLY A 57 0.74 0.05 -1.66
C GLY A 57 1.65 1.04 -0.91
N PHE A 58 2.96 0.95 -1.12
CA PHE A 58 3.94 1.87 -0.53
C PHE A 58 3.80 3.29 -1.06
N GLN A 59 3.46 3.47 -2.35
CA GLN A 59 3.23 4.80 -2.92
C GLN A 59 2.06 5.52 -2.24
N GLN A 60 0.96 4.80 -1.97
CA GLN A 60 -0.19 5.36 -1.25
C GLN A 60 0.16 5.70 0.20
N PHE A 61 0.91 4.84 0.87
CA PHE A 61 1.41 5.11 2.22
C PHE A 61 2.29 6.37 2.26
N ALA A 62 3.24 6.50 1.31
CA ALA A 62 4.12 7.65 1.20
C ALA A 62 3.35 8.96 0.92
N TYR A 63 2.32 8.90 0.07
CA TYR A 63 1.46 10.05 -0.22
C TYR A 63 0.70 10.53 1.02
N GLY A 64 0.15 9.62 1.80
CA GLY A 64 -0.45 9.95 3.10
C GLY A 64 0.57 10.61 4.04
N PHE A 65 1.77 10.04 4.15
CA PHE A 65 2.79 10.61 5.02
C PHE A 65 3.21 12.04 4.60
N HIS A 66 3.38 12.26 3.29
CA HIS A 66 3.69 13.58 2.73
C HIS A 66 2.62 14.63 3.09
N THR A 67 1.34 14.28 2.97
CA THR A 67 0.22 15.19 3.24
C THR A 67 0.16 15.62 4.72
N ILE A 68 0.46 14.73 5.68
CA ILE A 68 0.60 15.14 7.10
C ILE A 68 1.76 16.11 7.28
N VAL A 69 2.92 15.78 6.72
CA VAL A 69 4.13 16.59 6.91
C VAL A 69 3.92 17.98 6.33
N GLU A 70 3.30 18.08 5.16
CA GLU A 70 2.95 19.36 4.52
C GLU A 70 1.95 20.18 5.36
N ASP A 71 0.89 19.57 5.90
CA ASP A 71 -0.04 20.27 6.81
C ASP A 71 0.64 20.71 8.11
N ALA A 72 1.56 19.90 8.64
CA ALA A 72 2.31 20.23 9.86
C ALA A 72 3.32 21.36 9.67
N THR A 73 3.91 21.49 8.47
CA THR A 73 4.95 22.48 8.15
C THR A 73 4.41 23.79 7.58
N LYS A 74 3.18 23.85 7.07
CA LYS A 74 2.51 25.11 6.64
C LYS A 74 2.08 26.03 7.81
N ARG A 75 2.71 25.90 8.98
CA ARG A 75 2.49 26.76 10.15
C ARG A 75 3.32 28.03 10.10
#